data_AF-A0A2T7FWM2-F1
#
_entry.id   AF-A0A2T7FWM2-F1
#
_cell.length_a   1.000
_cell.length_b   1.000
_cell.length_c   1.000
_cell.angle_alpha   90.00
_cell.angle_beta   90.00
_cell.angle_gamma   90.00
#
_symmetry.space_group_name_H-M   'P 1'
#
loop_
_entity.id
_entity.type
_entity.pdbx_description
1 polymer ?
#
loop_
_entity_poly.entity_id
_entity_poly.type
_entity_poly.pdbx_seq_one_letter_code
_entity_poly.pdbx_strand_id
1 'polypeptide(L)'
;MDDPACAHVASGSSGKVIMTLFSSGPQTCITALFARFGRFRRDDDGGMIVFSLILFILILTCGGMAVDYMRFETTRAQLQATLDRASLAAADLDQTQPPRDVVIDYFTKAGMIEYLQYPIEVDEGINYRTVEINAKVEMPLFFLDLPRVFMAPFSPGMSSLTVTGASSAEERVADVEVSLILDVSGSMRGRRIQNLRPAAREFVTTVLDNNTNAPNGLITISMIPYSAVVNVGTEIAPLMNITRSNFASTCPLFPDYNMFRTIELDLAQPYEHVSHFSLNSSPPSNNPWCFIGNDNAIVVHSSNETVLHDAIDALSPYGNTAIDMGVKWGAALLDPSTQPIVTGLIDNPANGIPSAAAGRPQAPADDVLKVIVLMTDGANTEQYDLKHPYKYGLSYIWVDMPDVNDELRHIATGEYSIMVDGWDTPNNFDDDRFYWNHSEKVKKYPHGFSNRNAYRNAMRDGPIIAATPDQGPTYAENVRRTSWQELFSNWRYGDVNYRLLRQAREDDKIRDWSSNPAEPSYYGPDYAVNDSVVVRDDADERLQEICAAARAEGIIIYTVAFEAPSRGQRELQECATSTNHYFDVKGTDISDAFSSIASDIRALKLIH
;
A
#
# COMPACT_ATOMS: atom_id res chain seq x y z
N MET A 1 -95.53 -71.12 -34.95
CA MET A 1 -96.40 -71.70 -33.92
C MET A 1 -96.77 -73.11 -34.34
N ASP A 2 -96.54 -74.18 -33.56
CA ASP A 2 -95.74 -74.37 -32.33
C ASP A 2 -95.60 -75.88 -32.08
N ASP A 3 -94.48 -76.33 -31.49
CA ASP A 3 -94.32 -77.19 -30.28
C ASP A 3 -95.26 -78.45 -30.10
N PRO A 4 -95.30 -79.21 -28.95
CA PRO A 4 -94.42 -79.30 -27.78
C PRO A 4 -94.06 -80.75 -27.29
N ALA A 5 -93.48 -80.77 -26.09
CA ALA A 5 -93.08 -81.81 -25.12
C ALA A 5 -93.93 -83.08 -24.81
N CYS A 6 -93.34 -83.92 -23.93
CA CYS A 6 -93.90 -84.98 -23.03
C CYS A 6 -94.20 -86.41 -23.55
N ALA A 7 -93.51 -87.44 -22.98
CA ALA A 7 -94.08 -88.67 -22.35
C ALA A 7 -93.08 -89.88 -22.19
N HIS A 8 -93.15 -90.57 -21.02
CA HIS A 8 -92.99 -92.04 -20.73
C HIS A 8 -91.80 -92.90 -21.28
N VAL A 9 -91.59 -94.19 -20.92
CA VAL A 9 -91.40 -94.93 -19.63
C VAL A 9 -91.08 -96.44 -19.86
N ALA A 10 -90.09 -96.99 -19.13
CA ALA A 10 -89.87 -98.39 -18.63
C ALA A 10 -89.66 -99.69 -19.51
N SER A 11 -88.74 -100.56 -18.99
CA SER A 11 -88.56 -102.04 -19.16
C SER A 11 -88.20 -102.56 -20.58
N GLY A 12 -87.57 -103.70 -20.88
CA GLY A 12 -86.92 -104.85 -20.20
C GLY A 12 -86.51 -105.88 -21.29
N SER A 13 -85.73 -106.96 -21.11
CA SER A 13 -85.01 -107.56 -19.98
C SER A 13 -83.98 -108.63 -20.51
N SER A 14 -83.32 -109.37 -19.59
CA SER A 14 -82.59 -110.67 -19.82
C SER A 14 -81.19 -110.61 -20.47
N GLY A 15 -80.18 -111.39 -20.06
CA GLY A 15 -80.07 -112.38 -18.97
C GLY A 15 -78.60 -112.86 -18.76
N LYS A 16 -78.31 -113.43 -17.59
CA LYS A 16 -77.00 -113.89 -17.05
C LYS A 16 -76.03 -114.59 -18.03
N VAL A 17 -74.72 -114.38 -17.85
CA VAL A 17 -73.69 -115.46 -17.71
C VAL A 17 -72.63 -115.06 -16.66
N ILE A 18 -72.10 -116.04 -15.93
CA ILE A 18 -71.08 -115.94 -14.87
C ILE A 18 -69.78 -116.60 -15.35
N MET A 19 -68.62 -115.93 -15.22
CA MET A 19 -67.25 -116.47 -15.02
C MET A 19 -66.27 -115.28 -14.96
N THR A 20 -65.50 -114.99 -13.91
CA THR A 20 -64.44 -115.74 -13.17
C THR A 20 -63.20 -116.07 -14.01
N LEU A 21 -62.01 -115.74 -13.44
CA LEU A 21 -60.63 -116.20 -13.74
C LEU A 21 -59.66 -115.30 -14.55
N PHE A 22 -58.71 -114.72 -13.80
CA PHE A 22 -57.23 -114.84 -13.92
C PHE A 22 -56.46 -114.77 -15.25
N SER A 23 -55.36 -113.99 -15.17
CA SER A 23 -53.99 -114.25 -15.66
C SER A 23 -53.47 -113.66 -17.00
N SER A 24 -52.58 -112.66 -16.82
CA SER A 24 -51.23 -112.52 -17.40
C SER A 24 -50.95 -112.36 -18.91
N GLY A 25 -50.67 -111.10 -19.29
CA GLY A 25 -49.45 -110.71 -20.06
C GLY A 25 -49.45 -110.84 -21.59
N PRO A 26 -48.44 -110.28 -22.29
CA PRO A 26 -47.19 -109.68 -21.78
C PRO A 26 -46.99 -108.18 -22.13
N GLN A 27 -45.98 -107.57 -21.49
CA GLN A 27 -45.43 -106.25 -21.80
C GLN A 27 -44.35 -106.35 -22.90
N THR A 28 -44.19 -105.32 -23.74
CA THR A 28 -42.91 -104.62 -24.10
C THR A 28 -43.04 -103.87 -25.44
N CYS A 29 -43.08 -102.53 -25.43
CA CYS A 29 -42.61 -101.69 -26.56
C CYS A 29 -42.43 -100.18 -26.25
N ILE A 30 -42.40 -99.76 -24.98
CA ILE A 30 -42.24 -98.34 -24.58
C ILE A 30 -40.75 -97.97 -24.33
N THR A 31 -39.87 -98.96 -24.26
CA THR A 31 -38.50 -98.84 -23.75
C THR A 31 -37.45 -98.24 -24.72
N ALA A 32 -37.86 -97.78 -25.90
CA ALA A 32 -36.93 -97.25 -26.92
C ALA A 32 -36.71 -95.72 -26.87
N LEU A 33 -37.72 -94.92 -26.50
CA LEU A 33 -37.58 -93.45 -26.47
C LEU A 33 -36.80 -92.93 -25.25
N PHE A 34 -36.98 -93.54 -24.08
CA PHE A 34 -36.30 -93.10 -22.85
C PHE A 34 -34.79 -93.38 -22.86
N ALA A 35 -34.31 -94.34 -23.66
CA ALA A 35 -32.90 -94.71 -23.74
C ALA A 35 -32.00 -93.64 -24.40
N ARG A 36 -32.56 -92.73 -25.22
CA ARG A 36 -31.77 -91.62 -25.83
C ARG A 36 -31.55 -90.45 -24.87
N PHE A 37 -32.53 -90.10 -24.04
CA PHE A 37 -32.37 -89.03 -23.03
C PHE A 37 -31.39 -89.41 -21.91
N GLY A 38 -31.26 -90.68 -21.58
CA GLY A 38 -30.27 -91.16 -20.60
C GLY A 38 -28.81 -91.03 -21.04
N ARG A 39 -28.55 -90.89 -22.35
CA ARG A 39 -27.20 -90.69 -22.91
C ARG A 39 -26.81 -89.21 -22.91
N PHE A 40 -27.74 -88.34 -23.31
CA PHE A 40 -27.56 -86.87 -23.28
C PHE A 40 -27.33 -86.31 -21.87
N ARG A 41 -27.78 -87.01 -20.81
CA ARG A 41 -27.54 -86.64 -19.40
C ARG A 41 -26.18 -87.11 -18.85
N ARG A 42 -25.29 -87.60 -19.71
CA ARG A 42 -23.95 -88.14 -19.42
C ARG A 42 -22.89 -87.72 -20.46
N ASP A 43 -23.21 -86.84 -21.41
CA ASP A 43 -22.22 -86.26 -22.32
C ASP A 43 -21.65 -84.98 -21.69
N ASP A 44 -20.36 -85.04 -21.30
CA ASP A 44 -19.65 -83.90 -20.68
C ASP A 44 -19.17 -82.86 -21.70
N ASP A 45 -19.26 -83.15 -23.02
CA ASP A 45 -18.85 -82.26 -24.11
C ASP A 45 -19.58 -80.90 -24.12
N GLY A 46 -20.75 -80.81 -23.48
CA GLY A 46 -21.50 -79.55 -23.33
C GLY A 46 -20.92 -78.58 -22.28
N GLY A 47 -20.09 -79.06 -21.34
CA GLY A 47 -19.60 -78.24 -20.22
C GLY A 47 -18.71 -77.07 -20.66
N MET A 48 -17.89 -77.28 -21.70
CA MET A 48 -17.01 -76.25 -22.25
C MET A 48 -17.79 -75.10 -22.92
N ILE A 49 -18.97 -75.38 -23.49
CA ILE A 49 -19.84 -74.35 -24.09
C ILE A 49 -20.43 -73.44 -23.02
N VAL A 50 -20.85 -74.00 -21.88
CA VAL A 50 -21.34 -73.21 -20.73
C VAL A 50 -20.22 -72.34 -20.15
N PHE A 51 -19.02 -72.88 -19.95
CA PHE A 51 -17.88 -72.11 -19.43
C PHE A 51 -17.44 -70.97 -20.37
N SER A 52 -17.36 -71.24 -21.69
CA SER A 52 -16.99 -70.23 -22.69
C SER A 52 -18.06 -69.14 -22.88
N LEU A 53 -19.35 -69.47 -22.77
CA LEU A 53 -20.43 -68.47 -22.72
C LEU A 53 -20.31 -67.56 -21.49
N ILE A 54 -20.02 -68.12 -20.31
CA ILE A 54 -19.81 -67.33 -19.08
C ILE A 54 -18.59 -66.41 -19.24
N LEU A 55 -17.47 -66.93 -19.78
CA LEU A 55 -16.27 -66.12 -20.03
C LEU A 55 -16.52 -65.00 -21.04
N PHE A 56 -17.28 -65.26 -22.11
CA PHE A 56 -17.68 -64.27 -23.10
C PHE A 56 -18.55 -63.16 -22.48
N ILE A 57 -19.52 -63.52 -21.63
CA ILE A 57 -20.34 -62.55 -20.88
C ILE A 57 -19.48 -61.70 -19.93
N LEU A 58 -18.50 -62.30 -19.25
CA LEU A 58 -17.57 -61.56 -18.38
C LEU A 58 -16.73 -60.55 -19.17
N ILE A 59 -16.17 -60.94 -20.34
CA ILE A 59 -15.40 -60.04 -21.20
C ILE A 59 -16.27 -58.88 -21.70
N LEU A 60 -17.51 -59.14 -22.13
CA LEU A 60 -18.46 -58.10 -22.53
C LEU A 60 -18.84 -57.17 -21.35
N THR A 61 -18.98 -57.71 -20.14
CA THR A 61 -19.30 -56.93 -18.94
C THR A 61 -18.14 -56.01 -18.57
N CYS A 62 -16.90 -56.52 -18.52
CA CYS A 62 -15.72 -55.72 -18.22
C CYS A 62 -15.41 -54.67 -19.30
N GLY A 63 -15.54 -55.03 -20.59
CA GLY A 63 -15.36 -54.09 -21.69
C GLY A 63 -16.46 -53.01 -21.70
N GLY A 64 -17.70 -53.40 -21.43
CA GLY A 64 -18.82 -52.49 -21.28
C GLY A 64 -18.67 -51.52 -20.12
N MET A 65 -18.27 -52.02 -18.94
CA MET A 65 -17.91 -51.19 -17.79
C MET A 65 -16.83 -50.16 -18.13
N ALA A 66 -15.81 -50.53 -18.90
CA ALA A 66 -14.76 -49.61 -19.31
C ALA A 66 -15.29 -48.49 -20.23
N VAL A 67 -16.24 -48.79 -21.13
CA VAL A 67 -16.90 -47.79 -21.99
C VAL A 67 -17.81 -46.87 -21.17
N ASP A 68 -18.61 -47.40 -20.25
CA ASP A 68 -19.46 -46.59 -19.38
C ASP A 68 -18.61 -45.68 -18.45
N TYR A 69 -17.51 -46.20 -17.89
CA TYR A 69 -16.57 -45.41 -17.09
C TYR A 69 -15.85 -44.34 -17.92
N MET A 70 -15.39 -44.67 -19.13
CA MET A 70 -14.79 -43.69 -20.04
C MET A 70 -15.77 -42.56 -20.35
N ARG A 71 -17.03 -42.88 -20.66
CA ARG A 71 -18.09 -41.88 -20.87
C ARG A 71 -18.29 -41.02 -19.63
N PHE A 72 -18.43 -41.63 -18.44
CA PHE A 72 -18.58 -40.92 -17.17
C PHE A 72 -17.46 -39.88 -16.95
N GLU A 73 -16.19 -40.28 -17.04
CA GLU A 73 -15.08 -39.35 -16.81
C GLU A 73 -14.97 -38.30 -17.94
N THR A 74 -15.27 -38.62 -19.20
CA THR A 74 -15.30 -37.60 -20.27
C THR A 74 -16.37 -36.53 -20.03
N THR A 75 -17.59 -36.91 -19.64
CA THR A 75 -18.66 -35.95 -19.33
C THR A 75 -18.32 -35.14 -18.08
N ARG A 76 -17.75 -35.76 -17.04
CA ARG A 76 -17.29 -35.06 -15.83
C ARG A 76 -16.23 -34.02 -16.14
N ALA A 77 -15.21 -34.38 -16.92
CA ALA A 77 -14.15 -33.46 -17.31
C ALA A 77 -14.67 -32.30 -18.19
N GLN A 78 -15.57 -32.59 -19.14
CA GLN A 78 -16.18 -31.58 -20.00
C GLN A 78 -17.11 -30.62 -19.22
N LEU A 79 -17.88 -31.15 -18.27
CA LEU A 79 -18.77 -30.36 -17.42
C LEU A 79 -17.97 -29.38 -16.56
N GLN A 80 -16.92 -29.85 -15.87
CA GLN A 80 -16.05 -29.00 -15.06
C GLN A 80 -15.33 -27.94 -15.92
N ALA A 81 -14.76 -28.34 -17.06
CA ALA A 81 -14.09 -27.39 -17.96
C ALA A 81 -15.03 -26.35 -18.58
N THR A 82 -16.34 -26.58 -18.59
CA THR A 82 -17.34 -25.57 -18.99
C THR A 82 -17.74 -24.69 -17.82
N LEU A 83 -17.93 -25.28 -16.63
CA LEU A 83 -18.16 -24.54 -15.38
C LEU A 83 -17.06 -23.50 -15.13
N ASP A 84 -15.79 -23.92 -15.14
CA ASP A 84 -14.64 -23.05 -14.82
C ASP A 84 -14.48 -21.88 -15.81
N ARG A 85 -14.82 -22.10 -17.09
CA ARG A 85 -14.80 -21.04 -18.11
C ARG A 85 -16.00 -20.10 -17.98
N ALA A 86 -17.16 -20.64 -17.64
CA ALA A 86 -18.39 -19.87 -17.49
C ALA A 86 -18.34 -19.00 -16.23
N SER A 87 -17.79 -19.50 -15.12
CA SER A 87 -17.62 -18.72 -13.88
C SER A 87 -16.64 -17.58 -14.10
N LEU A 88 -15.45 -17.86 -14.64
CA LEU A 88 -14.44 -16.83 -14.92
C LEU A 88 -14.96 -15.73 -15.86
N ALA A 89 -15.59 -16.10 -16.98
CA ALA A 89 -16.11 -15.12 -17.95
C ALA A 89 -17.37 -14.36 -17.49
N ALA A 90 -18.06 -14.84 -16.44
CA ALA A 90 -19.19 -14.16 -15.83
C ALA A 90 -18.78 -13.27 -14.64
N ALA A 91 -17.70 -13.63 -13.94
CA ALA A 91 -17.08 -12.80 -12.91
C ALA A 91 -16.47 -11.52 -13.52
N ASP A 92 -15.88 -11.62 -14.72
CA ASP A 92 -15.30 -10.52 -15.54
C ASP A 92 -16.08 -9.19 -15.43
N LEU A 93 -15.50 -8.18 -14.81
CA LEU A 93 -16.09 -6.86 -14.51
C LEU A 93 -16.16 -5.95 -15.74
N ASP A 94 -15.32 -6.17 -16.76
CA ASP A 94 -15.41 -5.50 -18.07
C ASP A 94 -16.55 -6.10 -18.94
N GLN A 95 -17.17 -7.19 -18.51
CA GLN A 95 -18.31 -7.81 -19.18
C GLN A 95 -19.56 -6.91 -19.19
N THR A 96 -19.97 -6.51 -20.40
CA THR A 96 -21.15 -5.65 -20.63
C THR A 96 -22.49 -6.38 -20.54
N GLN A 97 -22.50 -7.72 -20.52
CA GLN A 97 -23.71 -8.53 -20.41
C GLN A 97 -23.97 -8.98 -18.96
N PRO A 98 -25.24 -9.20 -18.55
CA PRO A 98 -25.55 -9.72 -17.22
C PRO A 98 -24.83 -11.07 -16.97
N PRO A 99 -24.21 -11.29 -15.80
CA PRO A 99 -23.41 -12.50 -15.52
C PRO A 99 -24.17 -13.81 -15.77
N ARG A 100 -25.46 -13.84 -15.42
CA ARG A 100 -26.35 -14.99 -15.64
C ARG A 100 -26.52 -15.33 -17.12
N ASP A 101 -26.63 -14.33 -17.99
CA ASP A 101 -26.80 -14.53 -19.42
C ASP A 101 -25.50 -15.07 -20.06
N VAL A 102 -24.34 -14.65 -19.55
CA VAL A 102 -23.03 -15.16 -19.96
C VAL A 102 -22.89 -16.64 -19.60
N VAL A 103 -23.23 -17.04 -18.38
CA VAL A 103 -23.23 -18.46 -17.98
C VAL A 103 -24.15 -19.28 -18.90
N ILE A 104 -25.36 -18.79 -19.17
CA ILE A 104 -26.33 -19.45 -20.06
C ILE A 104 -25.76 -19.59 -21.48
N ASP A 105 -25.11 -18.57 -22.03
CA ASP A 105 -24.49 -18.61 -23.36
C ASP A 105 -23.34 -19.63 -23.45
N TYR A 106 -22.45 -19.67 -22.44
CA TYR A 106 -21.38 -20.70 -22.36
C TYR A 106 -21.95 -22.12 -22.31
N PHE A 107 -22.96 -22.37 -21.45
CA PHE A 107 -23.60 -23.68 -21.35
C PHE A 107 -24.41 -24.06 -22.61
N THR A 108 -25.00 -23.07 -23.29
CA THR A 108 -25.73 -23.27 -24.56
C THR A 108 -24.75 -23.62 -25.69
N LYS A 109 -23.64 -22.89 -25.83
CA LYS A 109 -22.57 -23.17 -26.79
C LYS A 109 -21.89 -24.53 -26.55
N ALA A 110 -21.79 -24.95 -25.29
CA ALA A 110 -21.27 -26.26 -24.92
C ALA A 110 -22.29 -27.41 -25.14
N GLY A 111 -23.57 -27.10 -25.44
CA GLY A 111 -24.64 -28.10 -25.59
C GLY A 111 -25.08 -28.75 -24.27
N MET A 112 -24.85 -28.07 -23.13
CA MET A 112 -25.04 -28.62 -21.78
C MET A 112 -26.03 -27.83 -20.92
N ILE A 113 -26.82 -26.94 -21.51
CA ILE A 113 -27.76 -26.06 -20.80
C ILE A 113 -28.78 -26.82 -19.92
N GLU A 114 -29.14 -28.05 -20.30
CA GLU A 114 -30.04 -28.93 -19.52
C GLU A 114 -29.42 -29.42 -18.19
N TYR A 115 -28.11 -29.27 -18.01
CA TYR A 115 -27.38 -29.75 -16.81
C TYR A 115 -27.14 -28.62 -15.79
N LEU A 116 -27.43 -27.37 -16.15
CA LEU A 116 -27.25 -26.20 -15.30
C LEU A 116 -28.31 -26.18 -14.20
N GLN A 117 -27.90 -26.02 -12.93
CA GLN A 117 -28.83 -25.86 -11.81
C GLN A 117 -29.15 -24.39 -11.59
N TYR A 118 -30.35 -24.14 -11.05
CA TYR A 118 -30.83 -22.80 -10.70
C TYR A 118 -31.17 -22.74 -9.20
N PRO A 119 -30.96 -21.59 -8.53
CA PRO A 119 -30.44 -20.33 -9.06
C PRO A 119 -28.94 -20.39 -9.41
N ILE A 120 -28.50 -19.44 -10.25
CA ILE A 120 -27.09 -19.06 -10.36
C ILE A 120 -26.89 -17.96 -9.33
N GLU A 121 -26.05 -18.22 -8.34
CA GLU A 121 -25.73 -17.25 -7.29
C GLU A 121 -24.71 -16.25 -7.84
N VAL A 122 -25.04 -14.98 -7.74
CA VAL A 122 -24.22 -13.86 -8.18
C VAL A 122 -24.27 -12.85 -7.05
N ASP A 123 -23.12 -12.56 -6.46
CA ASP A 123 -22.93 -11.46 -5.52
C ASP A 123 -22.12 -10.38 -6.24
N GLU A 124 -22.65 -9.16 -6.31
CA GLU A 124 -22.05 -8.06 -7.06
C GLU A 124 -22.09 -6.76 -6.27
N GLY A 125 -20.93 -6.13 -6.15
CA GLY A 125 -20.73 -4.82 -5.56
C GLY A 125 -20.30 -3.79 -6.59
N ILE A 126 -19.79 -2.64 -6.13
CA ILE A 126 -19.26 -1.59 -7.03
C ILE A 126 -17.92 -2.01 -7.64
N ASN A 127 -17.07 -2.66 -6.83
CA ASN A 127 -15.70 -3.04 -7.19
C ASN A 127 -15.48 -4.56 -7.23
N TYR A 128 -16.52 -5.40 -7.17
CA TYR A 128 -16.36 -6.86 -7.18
C TYR A 128 -17.56 -7.61 -7.75
N ARG A 129 -17.30 -8.82 -8.25
CA ARG A 129 -18.33 -9.78 -8.63
C ARG A 129 -17.86 -11.22 -8.35
N THR A 130 -18.66 -11.95 -7.58
CA THR A 130 -18.54 -13.39 -7.37
C THR A 130 -19.68 -14.12 -8.09
N VAL A 131 -19.36 -15.18 -8.83
CA VAL A 131 -20.33 -16.02 -9.53
C VAL A 131 -20.12 -17.48 -9.15
N GLU A 132 -21.11 -18.08 -8.48
CA GLU A 132 -21.13 -19.52 -8.18
C GLU A 132 -22.11 -20.26 -9.11
N ILE A 133 -21.60 -21.30 -9.78
CA ILE A 133 -22.33 -22.10 -10.75
C ILE A 133 -22.32 -23.57 -10.31
N ASN A 134 -23.52 -24.15 -10.23
CA ASN A 134 -23.73 -25.57 -9.92
C ASN A 134 -24.33 -26.29 -11.13
N ALA A 135 -23.84 -27.48 -11.46
CA ALA A 135 -24.35 -28.31 -12.55
C ALA A 135 -24.43 -29.79 -12.18
N LYS A 136 -25.48 -30.47 -12.66
CA LYS A 136 -25.76 -31.88 -12.40
C LYS A 136 -26.27 -32.57 -13.66
N VAL A 137 -25.68 -33.72 -14.01
CA VAL A 137 -26.19 -34.61 -15.07
C VAL A 137 -26.29 -36.05 -14.57
N GLU A 138 -27.39 -36.73 -14.92
CA GLU A 138 -27.58 -38.15 -14.63
C GLU A 138 -27.27 -38.98 -15.88
N MET A 139 -26.16 -39.71 -15.82
CA MET A 139 -25.60 -40.50 -16.91
C MET A 139 -26.16 -41.93 -16.87
N PRO A 140 -27.01 -42.36 -17.81
CA PRO A 140 -27.45 -43.74 -17.91
C PRO A 140 -26.27 -44.65 -18.31
N LEU A 141 -26.13 -45.75 -17.59
CA LEU A 141 -25.11 -46.78 -17.86
C LEU A 141 -25.69 -47.77 -18.86
N PHE A 142 -25.05 -47.91 -20.02
CA PHE A 142 -25.60 -48.76 -21.09
C PHE A 142 -25.17 -50.21 -21.00
N PHE A 143 -24.03 -50.48 -20.37
CA PHE A 143 -23.42 -51.80 -20.32
C PHE A 143 -23.36 -52.38 -18.90
N LEU A 144 -23.37 -51.54 -17.85
CA LEU A 144 -23.48 -52.04 -16.46
C LEU A 144 -24.83 -52.74 -16.20
N ASP A 145 -25.91 -52.36 -16.88
CA ASP A 145 -27.23 -53.02 -16.78
C ASP A 145 -27.36 -54.24 -17.73
N LEU A 146 -26.38 -54.49 -18.61
CA LEU A 146 -26.42 -55.59 -19.59
C LEU A 146 -26.48 -57.00 -18.94
N PRO A 147 -25.77 -57.30 -17.82
CA PRO A 147 -25.94 -58.56 -17.09
C PRO A 147 -27.36 -58.82 -16.58
N ARG A 148 -28.19 -57.78 -16.38
CA ARG A 148 -29.58 -57.91 -15.91
C ARG A 148 -30.47 -58.68 -16.88
N VAL A 149 -30.18 -58.59 -18.19
CA VAL A 149 -30.85 -59.37 -19.25
C VAL A 149 -30.64 -60.88 -19.04
N PHE A 150 -29.50 -61.27 -18.45
CA PHE A 150 -29.11 -62.67 -18.23
C PHE A 150 -29.30 -63.15 -16.77
N MET A 151 -29.41 -62.22 -15.80
CA MET A 151 -29.47 -62.52 -14.36
C MET A 151 -30.72 -61.94 -13.65
N ALA A 152 -31.82 -61.78 -14.39
CA ALA A 152 -33.03 -61.06 -13.98
C ALA A 152 -33.64 -61.32 -12.58
N PRO A 153 -33.44 -62.47 -11.88
CA PRO A 153 -33.94 -62.64 -10.51
C PRO A 153 -33.06 -62.06 -9.38
N PHE A 154 -31.79 -61.66 -9.62
CA PHE A 154 -30.77 -61.69 -8.56
C PHE A 154 -30.04 -60.38 -8.18
N SER A 155 -30.34 -59.21 -8.75
CA SER A 155 -29.65 -57.96 -8.36
C SER A 155 -30.47 -56.68 -8.60
N PRO A 156 -30.56 -55.74 -7.63
CA PRO A 156 -30.92 -54.36 -7.89
C PRO A 156 -29.72 -53.62 -8.51
N GLY A 157 -29.73 -53.48 -9.84
CA GLY A 157 -28.68 -52.79 -10.58
C GLY A 157 -28.70 -51.27 -10.42
N MET A 158 -27.52 -50.65 -10.36
CA MET A 158 -27.34 -49.21 -10.44
C MET A 158 -27.52 -48.77 -11.91
N SER A 159 -28.63 -48.09 -12.23
CA SER A 159 -29.01 -47.77 -13.62
C SER A 159 -28.41 -46.47 -14.17
N SER A 160 -27.91 -45.59 -13.30
CA SER A 160 -27.27 -44.33 -13.67
C SER A 160 -26.20 -43.93 -12.65
N LEU A 161 -25.23 -43.13 -13.10
CA LEU A 161 -24.32 -42.38 -12.23
C LEU A 161 -24.67 -40.90 -12.31
N THR A 162 -24.67 -40.22 -11.17
CA THR A 162 -24.77 -38.75 -11.13
C THR A 162 -23.36 -38.17 -11.27
N VAL A 163 -23.18 -37.25 -12.22
CA VAL A 163 -22.06 -36.32 -12.26
C VAL A 163 -22.55 -35.00 -11.69
N THR A 164 -21.85 -34.47 -10.70
CA THR A 164 -22.01 -33.10 -10.19
C THR A 164 -20.72 -32.32 -10.40
N GLY A 165 -20.83 -31.07 -10.78
CA GLY A 165 -19.73 -30.11 -10.79
C GLY A 165 -20.20 -28.79 -10.18
N ALA A 166 -19.27 -28.11 -9.51
CA ALA A 166 -19.45 -26.75 -9.02
C ALA A 166 -18.21 -25.95 -9.39
N SER A 167 -18.38 -24.66 -9.67
CA SER A 167 -17.27 -23.72 -9.83
C SER A 167 -17.70 -22.36 -9.30
N SER A 168 -16.79 -21.69 -8.61
CA SER A 168 -16.93 -20.31 -8.19
C SER A 168 -15.75 -19.54 -8.75
N ALA A 169 -16.02 -18.34 -9.26
CA ALA A 169 -14.99 -17.38 -9.63
C ALA A 169 -15.36 -16.01 -9.06
N GLU A 170 -14.34 -15.28 -8.66
CA GLU A 170 -14.43 -13.92 -8.15
C GLU A 170 -13.42 -13.07 -8.92
N GLU A 171 -13.84 -11.86 -9.27
CA GLU A 171 -12.93 -10.78 -9.67
C GLU A 171 -13.31 -9.54 -8.85
N ARG A 172 -12.30 -8.85 -8.32
CA ARG A 172 -12.45 -7.52 -7.76
C ARG A 172 -11.62 -6.54 -8.58
N VAL A 173 -11.72 -5.26 -8.23
CA VAL A 173 -10.79 -4.22 -8.67
C VAL A 173 -10.30 -3.55 -7.41
N ALA A 174 -9.05 -3.83 -7.04
CA ALA A 174 -8.43 -3.20 -5.89
C ALA A 174 -8.35 -1.67 -6.02
N ASP A 175 -8.72 -0.97 -4.95
CA ASP A 175 -8.40 0.44 -4.74
C ASP A 175 -6.89 0.54 -4.48
N VAL A 176 -6.16 1.33 -5.27
CA VAL A 176 -4.69 1.38 -5.18
C VAL A 176 -4.22 2.68 -4.55
N GLU A 177 -3.40 2.57 -3.49
CA GLU A 177 -2.77 3.68 -2.80
C GLU A 177 -1.25 3.56 -2.94
N VAL A 178 -0.65 4.46 -3.73
CA VAL A 178 0.78 4.45 -4.03
C VAL A 178 1.47 5.60 -3.32
N SER A 179 2.57 5.29 -2.61
CA SER A 179 3.47 6.26 -2.00
C SER A 179 4.80 6.28 -2.75
N LEU A 180 4.99 7.29 -3.60
CA LEU A 180 6.18 7.52 -4.41
C LEU A 180 7.19 8.40 -3.66
N ILE A 181 8.23 7.78 -3.09
CA ILE A 181 9.22 8.42 -2.21
C ILE A 181 10.50 8.69 -3.01
N LEU A 182 10.82 9.98 -3.21
CA LEU A 182 11.86 10.43 -4.14
C LEU A 182 12.99 11.17 -3.43
N ASP A 183 14.21 10.65 -3.57
CA ASP A 183 15.42 11.31 -3.08
C ASP A 183 15.72 12.57 -3.91
N VAL A 184 15.79 13.70 -3.21
CA VAL A 184 16.20 15.01 -3.73
C VAL A 184 17.36 15.59 -2.90
N SER A 185 18.22 14.73 -2.36
CA SER A 185 19.46 15.13 -1.69
C SER A 185 20.49 15.75 -2.65
N GLY A 186 21.57 16.29 -2.10
CA GLY A 186 22.61 17.00 -2.86
C GLY A 186 23.39 16.14 -3.85
N SER A 187 23.39 14.81 -3.71
CA SER A 187 24.02 13.86 -4.65
C SER A 187 23.25 13.74 -5.96
N MET A 188 21.92 13.94 -5.93
CA MET A 188 21.04 13.84 -7.11
C MET A 188 21.25 14.95 -8.16
N ARG A 189 22.15 15.91 -7.92
CA ARG A 189 22.41 17.04 -8.83
C ARG A 189 22.97 16.60 -10.19
N GLY A 190 22.64 17.38 -11.23
CA GLY A 190 23.15 17.13 -12.58
C GLY A 190 22.39 16.01 -13.28
N ARG A 191 23.10 14.99 -13.78
CA ARG A 191 22.50 13.93 -14.61
C ARG A 191 21.50 13.05 -13.86
N ARG A 192 21.61 12.91 -12.53
CA ARG A 192 20.77 12.01 -11.75
C ARG A 192 19.32 12.49 -11.70
N ILE A 193 19.07 13.72 -11.27
CA ILE A 193 17.72 14.34 -11.33
C ILE A 193 17.19 14.46 -12.76
N GLN A 194 18.07 14.68 -13.76
CA GLN A 194 17.69 14.74 -15.18
C GLN A 194 17.18 13.40 -15.72
N ASN A 195 17.62 12.27 -15.15
CA ASN A 195 17.16 10.94 -15.50
C ASN A 195 15.97 10.49 -14.62
N LEU A 196 15.91 10.89 -13.35
CA LEU A 196 14.79 10.58 -12.46
C LEU A 196 13.48 11.21 -12.96
N ARG A 197 13.48 12.50 -13.33
CA ARG A 197 12.25 13.21 -13.73
C ARG A 197 11.46 12.51 -14.86
N PRO A 198 12.04 12.17 -16.03
CA PRO A 198 11.30 11.47 -17.07
C PRO A 198 10.81 10.08 -16.61
N ALA A 199 11.63 9.32 -15.86
CA ALA A 199 11.24 8.01 -15.35
C ALA A 199 10.07 8.09 -14.35
N ALA A 200 10.09 9.06 -13.42
CA ALA A 200 9.01 9.29 -12.46
C ALA A 200 7.73 9.81 -13.14
N ARG A 201 7.84 10.65 -14.18
CA ARG A 201 6.68 11.07 -14.98
C ARG A 201 6.06 9.89 -15.73
N GLU A 202 6.88 9.06 -16.37
CA GLU A 202 6.45 7.83 -17.08
C GLU A 202 5.76 6.84 -16.13
N PHE A 203 6.31 6.65 -14.92
CA PHE A 203 5.67 5.90 -13.85
C PHE A 203 4.28 6.45 -13.50
N VAL A 204 4.17 7.76 -13.24
CA VAL A 204 2.90 8.42 -12.89
C VAL A 204 1.86 8.24 -14.00
N THR A 205 2.22 8.49 -15.27
CA THR A 205 1.34 8.29 -16.43
C THR A 205 0.90 6.83 -16.50
N THR A 206 1.84 5.89 -16.42
CA THR A 206 1.56 4.46 -16.54
C THR A 206 0.64 3.99 -15.40
N VAL A 207 0.88 4.40 -14.17
CA VAL A 207 0.04 4.03 -13.02
C VAL A 207 -1.36 4.67 -13.12
N LEU A 208 -1.47 5.92 -13.58
CA LEU A 208 -2.77 6.64 -13.65
C LEU A 208 -3.62 6.36 -14.89
N ASP A 209 -3.07 5.89 -16.02
CA ASP A 209 -3.87 5.47 -17.20
C ASP A 209 -4.98 4.45 -16.83
N ASN A 210 -4.71 3.61 -15.81
CA ASN A 210 -5.63 2.61 -15.27
C ASN A 210 -6.77 3.21 -14.41
N ASN A 211 -6.88 4.55 -14.30
CA ASN A 211 -8.05 5.26 -13.76
C ASN A 211 -9.12 5.57 -14.82
N THR A 212 -8.95 5.14 -16.07
CA THR A 212 -9.96 5.34 -17.13
C THR A 212 -11.33 4.73 -16.78
N ASN A 213 -11.35 3.66 -15.96
CA ASN A 213 -12.55 3.05 -15.37
C ASN A 213 -12.80 3.54 -13.93
N ALA A 214 -12.70 4.86 -13.69
CA ALA A 214 -12.85 5.50 -12.38
C ALA A 214 -14.07 5.09 -11.50
N PRO A 215 -15.22 4.64 -12.04
CA PRO A 215 -16.32 4.14 -11.21
C PRO A 215 -16.04 2.83 -10.45
N ASN A 216 -15.02 2.06 -10.86
CA ASN A 216 -14.82 0.67 -10.40
C ASN A 216 -13.59 0.49 -9.48
N GLY A 217 -12.80 1.54 -9.22
CA GLY A 217 -11.63 1.48 -8.33
C GLY A 217 -10.55 2.50 -8.68
N LEU A 218 -10.20 3.34 -7.71
CA LEU A 218 -9.37 4.53 -7.89
C LEU A 218 -7.91 4.28 -7.48
N ILE A 219 -7.00 4.78 -8.30
CA ILE A 219 -5.57 4.83 -8.05
C ILE A 219 -5.21 6.26 -7.61
N THR A 220 -4.59 6.39 -6.44
CA THR A 220 -4.07 7.67 -5.92
C THR A 220 -2.59 7.57 -5.63
N ILE A 221 -1.83 8.62 -5.96
CA ILE A 221 -0.39 8.71 -5.71
C ILE A 221 -0.11 9.84 -4.72
N SER A 222 0.46 9.48 -3.57
CA SER A 222 1.17 10.41 -2.69
C SER A 222 2.62 10.48 -3.15
N MET A 223 3.13 11.66 -3.51
CA MET A 223 4.54 11.90 -3.81
C MET A 223 5.23 12.55 -2.60
N ILE A 224 6.31 11.94 -2.12
CA ILE A 224 7.09 12.40 -0.97
C ILE A 224 8.53 12.67 -1.42
N PRO A 225 8.87 13.90 -1.83
CA PRO A 225 10.25 14.33 -1.97
C PRO A 225 10.92 14.39 -0.59
N TYR A 226 12.12 13.83 -0.46
CA TYR A 226 12.90 13.90 0.78
C TYR A 226 14.36 14.21 0.52
N SER A 227 14.99 14.90 1.47
CA SER A 227 16.44 15.06 1.51
C SER A 227 16.94 14.74 2.92
N ALA A 228 17.37 15.74 3.68
CA ALA A 228 17.72 15.60 5.10
C ALA A 228 16.46 15.66 6.00
N VAL A 229 15.37 16.18 5.46
CA VAL A 229 14.05 16.35 6.06
C VAL A 229 13.00 16.21 4.95
N VAL A 230 11.72 16.13 5.31
CA VAL A 230 10.58 16.14 4.38
C VAL A 230 9.76 17.40 4.58
N ASN A 231 9.47 18.12 3.50
CA ASN A 231 8.62 19.31 3.55
C ASN A 231 7.15 18.91 3.36
N VAL A 232 6.30 19.19 4.35
CA VAL A 232 4.85 18.93 4.25
C VAL A 232 4.08 20.05 3.52
N GLY A 233 4.74 21.18 3.24
CA GLY A 233 4.13 22.33 2.56
C GLY A 233 3.17 23.16 3.42
N THR A 234 2.58 24.19 2.80
CA THR A 234 1.65 25.14 3.43
C THR A 234 0.27 24.56 3.70
N GLU A 235 -0.11 23.51 2.99
CA GLU A 235 -1.46 22.93 3.03
C GLU A 235 -1.60 21.84 4.11
N ILE A 236 -0.57 21.01 4.32
CA ILE A 236 -0.58 19.97 5.36
C ILE A 236 -0.17 20.53 6.73
N ALA A 237 0.79 21.47 6.78
CA ALA A 237 1.29 22.01 8.05
C ALA A 237 0.22 22.59 9.01
N PRO A 238 -0.88 23.23 8.55
CA PRO A 238 -1.99 23.69 9.41
C PRO A 238 -2.88 22.57 9.95
N LEU A 239 -2.84 21.37 9.35
CA LEU A 239 -3.60 20.18 9.77
C LEU A 239 -2.85 19.34 10.82
N MET A 240 -1.64 19.77 11.21
CA MET A 240 -0.78 19.14 12.21
C MET A 240 -0.50 20.06 13.40
N ASN A 241 -0.33 19.49 14.58
CA ASN A 241 0.12 20.22 15.77
C ASN A 241 1.64 20.49 15.73
N ILE A 242 2.11 21.38 14.84
CA ILE A 242 3.53 21.77 14.75
C ILE A 242 3.84 22.89 15.75
N THR A 243 4.80 22.64 16.65
CA THR A 243 5.33 23.61 17.62
C THR A 243 6.25 24.60 16.91
N ARG A 244 5.66 25.70 16.40
CA ARG A 244 6.35 26.72 15.60
C ARG A 244 7.47 27.42 16.37
N SER A 245 8.70 27.03 16.07
CA SER A 245 9.95 27.77 16.33
C SER A 245 10.19 28.90 15.33
N ASN A 246 9.65 28.76 14.12
CA ASN A 246 9.74 29.70 13.01
C ASN A 246 8.55 29.49 12.04
N PHE A 247 8.22 30.45 11.17
CA PHE A 247 7.20 30.27 10.12
C PHE A 247 7.79 29.90 8.76
N ALA A 248 9.09 30.13 8.54
CA ALA A 248 9.77 29.86 7.26
C ALA A 248 9.95 28.36 6.95
N SER A 249 10.09 27.50 7.95
CA SER A 249 10.21 26.04 7.83
C SER A 249 8.92 25.34 8.21
N THR A 250 8.53 24.35 7.40
CA THR A 250 7.38 23.48 7.60
C THR A 250 7.74 22.03 7.89
N CYS A 251 9.02 21.63 7.84
CA CYS A 251 9.45 20.23 7.91
C CYS A 251 9.48 19.69 9.36
N PRO A 252 8.58 18.77 9.76
CA PRO A 252 8.54 18.22 11.12
C PRO A 252 9.72 17.27 11.39
N LEU A 253 10.02 17.06 12.67
CA LEU A 253 11.06 16.14 13.14
C LEU A 253 10.43 15.00 13.95
N PHE A 254 11.00 13.80 13.82
CA PHE A 254 10.67 12.63 14.64
C PHE A 254 11.87 12.27 15.53
N PRO A 255 12.10 12.95 16.66
CA PRO A 255 13.24 12.68 17.52
C PRO A 255 13.10 11.35 18.26
N ASP A 256 11.89 10.96 18.67
CA ASP A 256 11.65 9.67 19.34
C ASP A 256 11.75 8.50 18.34
N TYR A 257 12.67 7.60 18.62
CA TYR A 257 12.89 6.37 17.88
C TYR A 257 11.64 5.49 17.78
N ASN A 258 10.77 5.48 18.80
CA ASN A 258 9.58 4.65 18.80
C ASN A 258 8.56 5.05 17.72
N MET A 259 8.63 6.29 17.19
CA MET A 259 7.78 6.76 16.09
C MET A 259 8.01 5.99 14.77
N PHE A 260 9.14 5.28 14.64
CA PHE A 260 9.48 4.46 13.48
C PHE A 260 9.02 3.01 13.59
N ARG A 261 8.53 2.57 14.76
CA ARG A 261 7.99 1.21 14.99
C ARG A 261 6.53 1.03 14.59
N THR A 262 5.88 2.12 14.19
CA THR A 262 4.51 2.14 13.68
C THR A 262 4.46 3.02 12.45
N ILE A 263 3.59 2.70 11.49
CA ILE A 263 3.33 3.59 10.36
C ILE A 263 2.45 4.79 10.76
N GLU A 264 1.61 4.63 11.79
CA GLU A 264 0.68 5.65 12.31
C GLU A 264 1.34 7.01 12.58
N LEU A 265 0.58 8.09 12.35
CA LEU A 265 0.97 9.47 12.60
C LEU A 265 -0.15 10.18 13.37
N ASP A 266 -0.03 10.24 14.70
CA ASP A 266 -0.94 11.02 15.55
C ASP A 266 -0.85 12.52 15.18
N LEU A 267 -1.91 13.11 14.65
CA LEU A 267 -1.93 14.51 14.24
C LEU A 267 -2.11 15.49 15.41
N ALA A 268 -2.51 14.99 16.59
CA ALA A 268 -2.77 15.78 17.79
C ALA A 268 -1.53 15.96 18.69
N GLN A 269 -0.55 15.05 18.66
CA GLN A 269 0.69 15.22 19.43
C GLN A 269 1.54 16.39 18.91
N PRO A 270 2.24 17.13 19.78
CA PRO A 270 3.08 18.25 19.37
C PRO A 270 4.36 17.77 18.67
N TYR A 271 4.55 18.16 17.42
CA TYR A 271 5.79 17.93 16.68
C TYR A 271 6.71 19.15 16.79
N GLU A 272 7.99 18.93 17.06
CA GLU A 272 9.01 19.91 16.68
C GLU A 272 9.19 19.91 15.16
N HIS A 273 9.72 21.01 14.64
CA HIS A 273 10.15 21.13 13.25
C HIS A 273 11.57 21.66 13.21
N VAL A 274 12.24 21.49 12.06
CA VAL A 274 13.62 21.95 11.91
C VAL A 274 13.69 23.48 11.89
N SER A 275 14.79 24.02 12.41
CA SER A 275 15.05 25.45 12.35
C SER A 275 15.28 25.90 10.90
N HIS A 276 14.91 27.13 10.56
CA HIS A 276 15.24 27.68 9.24
C HIS A 276 16.66 28.28 9.27
N PHE A 277 17.63 27.53 8.72
CA PHE A 277 19.05 27.92 8.61
C PHE A 277 19.72 27.30 7.36
N SER A 278 20.94 27.73 7.04
CA SER A 278 21.81 27.08 6.06
C SER A 278 23.23 26.85 6.58
N LEU A 279 23.78 25.68 6.28
CA LEU A 279 25.16 25.31 6.61
C LEU A 279 26.19 26.00 5.70
N ASN A 280 25.89 26.14 4.41
CA ASN A 280 26.92 26.33 3.37
C ASN A 280 26.63 27.44 2.35
N SER A 281 25.46 28.08 2.36
CA SER A 281 25.18 29.21 1.46
C SER A 281 25.54 30.55 2.09
N SER A 282 25.88 31.53 1.24
CA SER A 282 25.80 32.94 1.62
C SER A 282 24.33 33.35 1.84
N PRO A 283 24.05 34.38 2.64
CA PRO A 283 22.70 34.89 2.85
C PRO A 283 22.16 35.75 1.69
N PRO A 284 20.83 35.81 1.48
CA PRO A 284 19.81 34.98 2.12
C PRO A 284 19.99 33.50 1.75
N SER A 285 19.55 32.58 2.60
CA SER A 285 19.66 31.15 2.30
C SER A 285 18.68 30.74 1.21
N ASN A 286 19.10 30.85 -0.06
CA ASN A 286 18.34 30.31 -1.20
C ASN A 286 18.18 28.78 -1.12
N ASN A 287 19.04 28.12 -0.33
CA ASN A 287 18.99 26.69 -0.04
C ASN A 287 19.04 26.50 1.49
N PRO A 288 17.90 26.65 2.19
CA PRO A 288 17.79 26.29 3.61
C PRO A 288 17.74 24.76 3.76
N TRP A 289 17.92 24.26 4.99
CA TRP A 289 17.83 22.81 5.26
C TRP A 289 16.42 22.24 5.01
N CYS A 290 15.40 23.03 5.33
CA CYS A 290 14.01 22.83 4.91
C CYS A 290 13.60 24.00 4.01
N PHE A 291 13.15 23.69 2.79
CA PHE A 291 12.65 24.67 1.84
C PHE A 291 11.46 25.48 2.38
N ILE A 292 11.28 26.69 1.85
CA ILE A 292 10.19 27.60 2.26
C ILE A 292 8.96 27.30 1.41
N GLY A 293 7.78 27.27 2.04
CA GLY A 293 6.52 27.07 1.32
C GLY A 293 6.43 25.67 0.71
N ASN A 294 6.10 25.60 -0.58
CA ASN A 294 5.79 24.33 -1.27
C ASN A 294 6.92 23.77 -2.14
N ASP A 295 8.11 24.37 -2.10
CA ASP A 295 9.30 23.84 -2.76
C ASP A 295 9.66 22.46 -2.18
N ASN A 296 9.74 21.45 -3.04
CA ASN A 296 9.88 20.02 -2.68
C ASN A 296 8.84 19.53 -1.64
N ALA A 297 7.64 20.09 -1.60
CA ALA A 297 6.61 19.63 -0.68
C ALA A 297 5.96 18.30 -1.11
N ILE A 298 5.40 17.59 -0.12
CA ILE A 298 4.52 16.43 -0.34
C ILE A 298 3.33 16.83 -1.21
N VAL A 299 3.03 16.01 -2.21
CA VAL A 299 1.73 16.00 -2.90
C VAL A 299 0.98 14.76 -2.42
N VAL A 300 -0.14 14.92 -1.71
CA VAL A 300 -0.84 13.81 -1.03
C VAL A 300 -2.03 13.30 -1.86
N HIS A 301 -2.17 11.97 -2.01
CA HIS A 301 -3.28 11.25 -2.67
C HIS A 301 -3.82 11.88 -3.98
N SER A 302 -2.93 12.41 -4.81
CA SER A 302 -3.34 13.03 -6.06
C SER A 302 -3.65 11.96 -7.11
N SER A 303 -4.69 12.19 -7.91
CA SER A 303 -4.95 11.43 -9.15
C SER A 303 -4.81 12.31 -10.39
N ASN A 304 -4.31 13.54 -10.23
CA ASN A 304 -4.13 14.50 -11.30
C ASN A 304 -2.69 14.42 -11.83
N GLU A 305 -2.55 13.82 -13.02
CA GLU A 305 -1.27 13.62 -13.70
C GLU A 305 -0.48 14.94 -13.83
N THR A 306 -1.14 16.04 -14.21
CA THR A 306 -0.49 17.35 -14.37
C THR A 306 0.11 17.85 -13.06
N VAL A 307 -0.60 17.75 -11.94
CA VAL A 307 -0.11 18.21 -10.63
C VAL A 307 1.11 17.40 -10.19
N LEU A 308 1.09 16.08 -10.39
CA LEU A 308 2.21 15.21 -10.08
C LEU A 308 3.41 15.46 -11.01
N HIS A 309 3.18 15.66 -12.32
CA HIS A 309 4.23 15.99 -13.28
C HIS A 309 4.89 17.34 -13.01
N ASP A 310 4.09 18.39 -12.76
CA ASP A 310 4.59 19.72 -12.41
C ASP A 310 5.44 19.67 -11.14
N ALA A 311 5.00 18.90 -10.13
CA ALA A 311 5.76 18.71 -8.90
C ALA A 311 7.06 17.91 -9.11
N ILE A 312 7.08 16.91 -9.99
CA ILE A 312 8.30 16.17 -10.40
C ILE A 312 9.28 17.11 -11.13
N ASP A 313 8.79 17.95 -12.04
CA ASP A 313 9.62 18.89 -12.79
C ASP A 313 10.12 20.09 -11.95
N ALA A 314 9.48 20.37 -10.82
CA ALA A 314 9.94 21.36 -9.83
C ALA A 314 11.06 20.83 -8.89
N LEU A 315 11.25 19.51 -8.77
CA LEU A 315 12.15 18.90 -7.78
C LEU A 315 13.58 19.48 -7.79
N SER A 316 13.98 20.07 -6.67
CA SER A 316 15.22 20.83 -6.53
C SER A 316 16.22 20.11 -5.60
N PRO A 317 17.27 19.45 -6.15
CA PRO A 317 18.17 18.60 -5.36
C PRO A 317 19.12 19.38 -4.43
N TYR A 318 18.96 19.21 -3.12
CA TYR A 318 19.76 19.84 -2.06
C TYR A 318 19.67 19.09 -0.73
N GLY A 319 20.68 19.28 0.13
CA GLY A 319 20.71 18.73 1.49
C GLY A 319 21.42 17.38 1.59
N ASN A 320 21.34 16.79 2.78
CA ASN A 320 21.78 15.43 3.09
C ASN A 320 20.70 14.40 2.69
N THR A 321 20.89 13.13 3.02
CA THR A 321 19.99 12.00 2.70
C THR A 321 19.48 11.34 3.99
N ALA A 322 18.16 11.29 4.16
CA ALA A 322 17.41 10.75 5.29
C ALA A 322 16.25 9.87 4.78
N ILE A 323 16.60 8.66 4.36
CA ILE A 323 15.71 7.65 3.80
C ILE A 323 14.65 7.24 4.84
N ASP A 324 15.04 7.17 6.12
CA ASP A 324 14.16 6.93 7.26
C ASP A 324 13.00 7.93 7.34
N MET A 325 13.31 9.22 7.18
CA MET A 325 12.32 10.30 7.17
C MET A 325 11.38 10.19 5.97
N GLY A 326 11.92 9.88 4.78
CA GLY A 326 11.13 9.66 3.56
C GLY A 326 10.15 8.50 3.71
N VAL A 327 10.60 7.36 4.24
CA VAL A 327 9.76 6.17 4.47
C VAL A 327 8.75 6.37 5.59
N LYS A 328 9.10 7.08 6.68
CA LYS A 328 8.11 7.41 7.72
C LYS A 328 6.95 8.23 7.18
N TRP A 329 7.23 9.23 6.35
CA TRP A 329 6.17 9.99 5.67
C TRP A 329 5.40 9.17 4.64
N GLY A 330 6.09 8.41 3.80
CA GLY A 330 5.45 7.58 2.78
C GLY A 330 4.55 6.47 3.35
N ALA A 331 4.94 5.86 4.46
CA ALA A 331 4.13 4.85 5.14
C ALA A 331 2.97 5.47 5.95
N ALA A 332 3.19 6.61 6.61
CA ALA A 332 2.13 7.32 7.32
C ALA A 332 1.00 7.80 6.39
N LEU A 333 1.35 8.23 5.18
CA LEU A 333 0.38 8.60 4.13
C LEU A 333 -0.25 7.38 3.43
N LEU A 334 -0.07 6.17 3.96
CA LEU A 334 -0.84 4.97 3.62
C LEU A 334 -1.59 4.42 4.85
N ASP A 335 -1.59 5.14 5.98
CA ASP A 335 -2.20 4.73 7.24
C ASP A 335 -3.47 5.54 7.57
N PRO A 336 -4.58 4.92 8.03
CA PRO A 336 -5.82 5.63 8.36
C PRO A 336 -5.69 6.81 9.34
N SER A 337 -4.67 6.85 10.20
CA SER A 337 -4.39 8.00 11.07
C SER A 337 -4.22 9.32 10.30
N THR A 338 -3.84 9.27 9.02
CA THR A 338 -3.68 10.46 8.17
C THR A 338 -4.91 10.81 7.32
N GLN A 339 -6.03 10.07 7.42
CA GLN A 339 -7.31 10.43 6.77
C GLN A 339 -7.76 11.89 6.98
N PRO A 340 -7.55 12.54 8.15
CA PRO A 340 -7.91 13.94 8.33
C PRO A 340 -7.11 14.90 7.44
N ILE A 341 -5.87 14.56 7.06
CA ILE A 341 -5.05 15.35 6.13
C ILE A 341 -5.71 15.31 4.74
N VAL A 342 -5.98 14.10 4.23
CA VAL A 342 -6.62 13.93 2.91
C VAL A 342 -7.98 14.64 2.90
N THR A 343 -8.83 14.35 3.90
CA THR A 343 -10.18 14.90 4.01
C THR A 343 -10.19 16.43 4.09
N GLY A 344 -9.23 17.04 4.80
CA GLY A 344 -9.08 18.49 4.89
C GLY A 344 -8.60 19.17 3.60
N LEU A 345 -8.10 18.40 2.63
CA LEU A 345 -7.52 18.87 1.36
C LEU A 345 -8.32 18.45 0.12
N ILE A 346 -9.40 17.69 0.28
CA ILE A 346 -10.37 17.42 -0.80
C ILE A 346 -10.89 18.76 -1.36
N ASP A 347 -11.10 18.79 -2.68
CA ASP A 347 -11.50 19.96 -3.48
C ASP A 347 -10.48 21.13 -3.49
N ASN A 348 -9.30 21.00 -2.88
CA ASN A 348 -8.21 21.98 -3.05
C ASN A 348 -7.52 21.76 -4.42
N PRO A 349 -7.66 22.69 -5.40
CA PRO A 349 -7.13 22.51 -6.74
C PRO A 349 -5.59 22.48 -6.79
N ALA A 350 -4.90 22.95 -5.75
CA ALA A 350 -3.44 22.91 -5.68
C ALA A 350 -2.86 21.49 -5.50
N ASN A 351 -3.62 20.59 -4.88
CA ASN A 351 -3.14 19.23 -4.55
C ASN A 351 -3.65 18.16 -5.53
N GLY A 352 -4.70 18.44 -6.31
CA GLY A 352 -5.24 17.51 -7.30
C GLY A 352 -5.90 16.26 -6.71
N ILE A 353 -6.32 16.31 -5.45
CA ILE A 353 -7.03 15.22 -4.76
C ILE A 353 -8.45 15.12 -5.33
N PRO A 354 -8.86 13.97 -5.90
CA PRO A 354 -10.23 13.79 -6.37
C PRO A 354 -11.18 13.65 -5.18
N SER A 355 -12.42 14.11 -5.31
CA SER A 355 -13.46 13.89 -4.29
C SER A 355 -13.77 12.40 -4.04
N ALA A 356 -13.46 11.53 -5.00
CA ALA A 356 -13.50 10.08 -4.87
C ALA A 356 -12.41 9.48 -3.95
N ALA A 357 -11.39 10.26 -3.55
CA ALA A 357 -10.41 9.85 -2.53
C ALA A 357 -10.89 10.11 -1.08
N ALA A 358 -12.17 10.49 -0.88
CA ALA A 358 -12.75 10.60 0.45
C ALA A 358 -12.65 9.27 1.22
N GLY A 359 -12.14 9.34 2.45
CA GLY A 359 -11.89 8.16 3.28
C GLY A 359 -10.53 7.47 3.06
N ARG A 360 -9.64 8.04 2.22
CA ARG A 360 -8.24 7.59 2.09
C ARG A 360 -7.31 8.28 3.11
N PRO A 361 -6.25 7.62 3.61
CA PRO A 361 -5.88 6.22 3.35
C PRO A 361 -6.88 5.24 3.95
N GLN A 362 -7.26 4.21 3.20
CA GLN A 362 -8.22 3.21 3.69
C GLN A 362 -7.57 2.28 4.73
N ALA A 363 -8.36 1.56 5.53
CA ALA A 363 -7.81 0.52 6.40
C ALA A 363 -7.27 -0.66 5.55
N PRO A 364 -6.27 -1.43 6.03
CA PRO A 364 -5.86 -2.66 5.35
C PRO A 364 -7.06 -3.60 5.17
N ALA A 365 -7.35 -3.96 3.92
CA ALA A 365 -8.46 -4.83 3.53
C ALA A 365 -8.11 -5.55 2.21
N ASP A 366 -8.79 -6.67 1.94
CA ASP A 366 -8.48 -7.54 0.79
C ASP A 366 -8.69 -6.85 -0.59
N ASP A 367 -9.43 -5.74 -0.62
CA ASP A 367 -9.74 -4.91 -1.79
C ASP A 367 -8.89 -3.62 -1.88
N VAL A 368 -7.85 -3.45 -1.04
CA VAL A 368 -7.00 -2.26 -1.02
C VAL A 368 -5.52 -2.62 -1.21
N LEU A 369 -4.97 -2.27 -2.37
CA LEU A 369 -3.55 -2.48 -2.68
C LEU A 369 -2.70 -1.27 -2.29
N LYS A 370 -1.90 -1.43 -1.23
CA LYS A 370 -0.98 -0.39 -0.74
C LYS A 370 0.45 -0.64 -1.19
N VAL A 371 1.07 0.36 -1.82
CA VAL A 371 2.40 0.24 -2.42
C VAL A 371 3.29 1.42 -2.06
N ILE A 372 4.51 1.14 -1.58
CA ILE A 372 5.60 2.12 -1.49
C ILE A 372 6.56 1.90 -2.65
N VAL A 373 6.93 2.97 -3.34
CA VAL A 373 8.02 3.00 -4.33
C VAL A 373 9.09 3.96 -3.83
N LEU A 374 10.14 3.41 -3.23
CA LEU A 374 11.24 4.15 -2.63
C LEU A 374 12.44 4.24 -3.58
N MET A 375 12.97 5.44 -3.79
CA MET A 375 14.13 5.68 -4.64
C MET A 375 15.22 6.46 -3.86
N THR A 376 16.50 6.09 -4.03
CA THR A 376 17.66 6.87 -3.52
C THR A 376 18.92 6.66 -4.36
N ASP A 377 19.81 7.66 -4.36
CA ASP A 377 21.17 7.58 -4.90
C ASP A 377 22.27 7.54 -3.83
N GLY A 378 21.86 7.43 -2.56
CA GLY A 378 22.69 7.57 -1.38
C GLY A 378 22.55 6.42 -0.39
N ALA A 379 23.17 6.61 0.78
CA ALA A 379 22.82 5.93 2.02
C ALA A 379 22.32 7.01 2.97
N ASN A 380 21.74 6.63 4.12
CA ASN A 380 21.50 7.63 5.16
C ASN A 380 22.78 8.39 5.53
N THR A 381 22.59 9.60 6.03
CA THR A 381 23.65 10.51 6.44
C THR A 381 23.23 11.25 7.71
N GLU A 382 24.19 11.93 8.33
CA GLU A 382 23.97 12.66 9.58
C GLU A 382 23.03 13.87 9.37
N GLN A 383 22.00 14.00 10.21
CA GLN A 383 21.05 15.11 10.17
C GLN A 383 21.40 16.15 11.25
N TYR A 384 21.19 17.44 10.97
CA TYR A 384 21.53 18.54 11.89
C TYR A 384 20.35 19.52 12.06
N ASP A 385 20.27 20.16 13.22
CA ASP A 385 19.37 21.27 13.56
C ASP A 385 20.11 22.24 14.52
N LEU A 386 19.52 23.39 14.82
CA LEU A 386 20.06 24.31 15.81
C LEU A 386 19.85 23.77 17.24
N LYS A 387 20.92 23.73 18.04
CA LYS A 387 20.84 23.39 19.47
C LYS A 387 20.00 24.41 20.23
N HIS A 388 19.33 23.99 21.30
CA HIS A 388 18.87 24.94 22.31
C HIS A 388 20.09 25.67 22.94
N PRO A 389 20.10 27.01 23.11
CA PRO A 389 18.98 27.95 22.98
C PRO A 389 18.81 28.62 21.59
N TYR A 390 19.62 28.29 20.59
CA TYR A 390 19.64 28.95 19.28
C TYR A 390 18.36 28.79 18.45
N LYS A 391 17.53 27.79 18.77
CA LYS A 391 16.24 27.51 18.12
C LYS A 391 15.06 28.36 18.61
N TYR A 392 15.09 28.81 19.87
CA TYR A 392 13.95 29.49 20.53
C TYR A 392 14.33 30.73 21.35
N GLY A 393 15.62 31.02 21.51
CA GLY A 393 16.12 32.06 22.40
C GLY A 393 16.25 33.43 21.75
N LEU A 394 16.04 34.49 22.54
CA LEU A 394 16.46 35.83 22.17
C LEU A 394 17.98 35.90 22.13
N SER A 395 18.52 36.53 21.08
CA SER A 395 19.94 36.69 20.90
C SER A 395 20.53 37.74 21.84
N TYR A 396 21.84 37.88 21.76
CA TYR A 396 22.62 38.89 22.46
C TYR A 396 22.77 40.20 21.66
N ILE A 397 22.26 40.22 20.44
CA ILE A 397 22.41 41.29 19.46
C ILE A 397 21.17 42.17 19.46
N TRP A 398 21.39 43.47 19.66
CA TRP A 398 20.40 44.53 19.62
C TRP A 398 20.71 45.42 18.43
N VAL A 399 19.68 45.75 17.67
CA VAL A 399 19.79 46.39 16.37
C VAL A 399 18.87 47.61 16.32
N ASP A 400 19.43 48.71 15.86
CA ASP A 400 18.75 49.97 15.55
C ASP A 400 18.09 49.82 14.17
N MET A 401 16.76 49.93 14.11
CA MET A 401 15.99 49.71 12.88
C MET A 401 15.47 51.05 12.34
N PRO A 402 16.03 51.61 11.24
CA PRO A 402 15.53 52.85 10.65
C PRO A 402 14.05 52.74 10.27
N ASP A 403 13.65 51.65 9.61
CA ASP A 403 12.27 51.19 9.51
C ASP A 403 12.11 49.85 10.25
N VAL A 404 11.03 49.69 11.02
CA VAL A 404 10.72 48.41 11.70
C VAL A 404 10.45 47.26 10.74
N ASN A 405 10.20 47.56 9.46
CA ASN A 405 9.98 46.60 8.37
C ASN A 405 11.27 46.26 7.60
N ASP A 406 12.41 46.91 7.90
CA ASP A 406 13.67 46.58 7.23
C ASP A 406 14.13 45.15 7.56
N GLU A 407 14.72 44.48 6.58
CA GLU A 407 15.32 43.15 6.75
C GLU A 407 16.71 43.27 7.39
N LEU A 408 17.01 42.42 8.39
CA LEU A 408 18.29 42.48 9.12
C LEU A 408 19.52 42.48 8.20
N ARG A 409 19.46 41.80 7.06
CA ARG A 409 20.57 41.71 6.09
C ARG A 409 21.06 43.05 5.51
N HIS A 410 20.23 44.09 5.53
CA HIS A 410 20.57 45.41 4.96
C HIS A 410 21.19 46.37 5.97
N ILE A 411 21.22 46.00 7.24
CA ILE A 411 21.60 46.89 8.34
C ILE A 411 23.11 47.08 8.35
N ALA A 412 23.55 48.32 8.54
CA ALA A 412 24.97 48.66 8.50
C ALA A 412 25.71 48.05 9.70
N THR A 413 27.00 47.75 9.52
CA THR A 413 27.86 47.16 10.57
C THR A 413 28.13 48.08 11.77
N GLY A 414 27.43 49.21 11.88
CA GLY A 414 27.44 50.11 13.04
C GLY A 414 26.09 50.40 13.66
N GLU A 415 24.99 49.87 13.11
CA GLU A 415 23.63 50.04 13.62
C GLU A 415 23.26 48.93 14.62
N TYR A 416 24.25 48.22 15.17
CA TYR A 416 24.04 47.17 16.15
C TYR A 416 24.93 47.33 17.40
N SER A 417 24.49 46.70 18.48
CA SER A 417 25.22 46.56 19.73
C SER A 417 25.04 45.15 20.29
N ILE A 418 26.06 44.67 21.01
CA ILE A 418 26.02 43.34 21.63
C ILE A 418 25.98 43.53 23.12
N MET A 419 25.01 42.93 23.79
CA MET A 419 24.96 42.93 25.25
C MET A 419 26.05 41.98 25.79
N VAL A 420 26.80 42.42 26.79
CA VAL A 420 28.01 41.74 27.30
C VAL A 420 27.98 41.47 28.81
N ASP A 421 27.03 42.06 29.52
CA ASP A 421 26.79 41.92 30.96
C ASP A 421 25.32 42.25 31.25
N GLY A 422 24.78 41.78 32.39
CA GLY A 422 23.36 41.87 32.78
C GLY A 422 22.50 40.63 32.46
N TRP A 423 23.10 39.60 31.86
CA TRP A 423 22.42 38.37 31.44
C TRP A 423 21.74 37.60 32.59
N ASP A 424 22.42 37.52 33.73
CA ASP A 424 21.99 36.76 34.91
C ASP A 424 20.94 37.50 35.75
N THR A 425 20.69 38.76 35.41
CA THR A 425 19.88 39.72 36.15
C THR A 425 18.80 40.35 35.25
N PRO A 426 17.98 39.56 34.51
CA PRO A 426 17.13 40.04 33.42
C PRO A 426 16.02 41.04 33.79
N ASN A 427 15.83 41.31 35.09
CA ASN A 427 14.91 42.34 35.62
C ASN A 427 15.63 43.61 36.11
N ASN A 428 16.97 43.69 36.01
CA ASN A 428 17.80 44.74 36.57
C ASN A 428 18.52 45.55 35.47
N PHE A 429 17.77 46.37 34.72
CA PHE A 429 18.30 47.14 33.59
C PHE A 429 19.35 48.24 33.94
N ASP A 430 19.89 48.20 35.16
CA ASP A 430 20.95 49.06 35.64
C ASP A 430 22.35 48.43 35.51
N ASP A 431 22.49 47.11 35.61
CA ASP A 431 23.76 46.40 35.40
C ASP A 431 24.05 46.08 33.94
N ASP A 432 23.03 45.96 33.07
CA ASP A 432 23.17 45.79 31.61
C ASP A 432 24.29 46.61 30.96
N ARG A 433 25.09 45.92 30.13
CA ARG A 433 26.18 46.53 29.35
C ARG A 433 26.13 46.13 27.89
N PHE A 434 26.41 47.08 27.01
CA PHE A 434 26.35 46.91 25.56
C PHE A 434 27.64 47.37 24.89
N TYR A 435 28.32 46.48 24.17
CA TYR A 435 29.42 46.82 23.29
C TYR A 435 28.90 47.44 21.99
N TRP A 436 29.48 48.58 21.60
CA TRP A 436 29.10 49.35 20.41
C TRP A 436 30.25 49.39 19.40
N ASN A 437 30.06 48.73 18.25
CA ASN A 437 31.13 48.28 17.35
C ASN A 437 32.08 49.38 16.84
N HIS A 438 31.59 50.59 16.56
CA HIS A 438 32.42 51.70 16.03
C HIS A 438 32.93 52.68 17.08
N SER A 439 32.76 52.36 18.36
CA SER A 439 33.13 53.29 19.45
C SER A 439 34.11 52.73 20.47
N GLU A 440 34.47 51.45 20.35
CA GLU A 440 35.32 50.67 21.30
C GLU A 440 34.83 50.76 22.76
N LYS A 441 33.57 51.14 22.98
CA LYS A 441 33.04 51.52 24.29
C LYS A 441 31.84 50.67 24.67
N VAL A 442 31.94 50.14 25.87
CA VAL A 442 30.81 49.55 26.59
C VAL A 442 29.90 50.65 27.12
N LYS A 443 28.63 50.61 26.75
CA LYS A 443 27.56 51.53 27.14
C LYS A 443 26.61 50.84 28.13
N LYS A 444 25.70 51.62 28.73
CA LYS A 444 24.64 51.14 29.63
C LYS A 444 23.25 51.09 28.96
N TYR A 445 23.23 51.07 27.64
CA TYR A 445 22.04 51.00 26.80
C TYR A 445 22.44 50.53 25.38
N PRO A 446 21.54 49.88 24.63
CA PRO A 446 21.80 49.45 23.25
C PRO A 446 21.99 50.63 22.29
N HIS A 447 22.55 50.35 21.10
CA HIS A 447 22.51 51.29 19.97
C HIS A 447 21.05 51.63 19.60
N GLY A 448 20.83 52.77 18.93
CA GLY A 448 19.50 53.32 18.62
C GLY A 448 18.87 54.12 19.76
N PHE A 449 18.96 53.65 21.01
CA PHE A 449 18.41 54.41 22.14
C PHE A 449 19.16 55.72 22.39
N SER A 450 18.40 56.81 22.50
CA SER A 450 18.87 58.17 22.78
C SER A 450 19.68 58.28 24.08
N ASN A 451 19.30 57.52 25.12
CA ASN A 451 19.98 57.48 26.42
C ASN A 451 19.52 56.31 27.32
N ARG A 452 20.22 56.11 28.43
CA ARG A 452 19.92 55.05 29.44
C ARG A 452 18.52 55.12 30.04
N ASN A 453 17.92 56.30 30.21
CA ASN A 453 16.57 56.40 30.77
C ASN A 453 15.52 55.99 29.72
N ALA A 454 15.74 56.32 28.44
CA ALA A 454 14.88 55.83 27.35
C ALA A 454 14.89 54.30 27.29
N TYR A 455 16.08 53.68 27.33
CA TYR A 455 16.21 52.22 27.42
C TYR A 455 15.48 51.63 28.64
N ARG A 456 15.71 52.15 29.86
CA ARG A 456 15.05 51.67 31.08
C ARG A 456 13.53 51.84 31.06
N ASN A 457 13.02 52.88 30.42
CA ASN A 457 11.58 53.07 30.23
C ASN A 457 11.05 52.04 29.23
N ALA A 458 11.68 51.88 28.07
CA ALA A 458 11.29 50.88 27.07
C ALA A 458 11.28 49.44 27.61
N MET A 459 12.21 49.07 28.50
CA MET A 459 12.19 47.76 29.15
C MET A 459 11.07 47.59 30.18
N ARG A 460 10.57 48.68 30.78
CA ARG A 460 9.45 48.69 31.74
C ARG A 460 8.09 48.76 31.08
N ASP A 461 7.99 49.56 30.01
CA ASP A 461 6.79 49.77 29.22
C ASP A 461 6.50 48.55 28.32
N GLY A 462 7.56 47.80 27.97
CA GLY A 462 7.50 46.61 27.13
C GLY A 462 7.77 46.89 25.65
N PRO A 463 7.80 45.84 24.82
CA PRO A 463 8.02 46.01 23.39
C PRO A 463 6.81 46.63 22.69
N ILE A 464 7.07 47.52 21.72
CA ILE A 464 6.04 48.09 20.84
C ILE A 464 5.55 47.08 19.79
N ILE A 465 6.40 46.12 19.42
CA ILE A 465 6.06 44.94 18.63
C ILE A 465 6.57 43.73 19.40
N ALA A 466 5.64 42.90 19.88
CA ALA A 466 5.96 41.69 20.62
C ALA A 466 6.80 40.71 19.78
N ALA A 467 7.59 39.88 20.46
CA ALA A 467 8.35 38.82 19.81
C ALA A 467 7.42 37.82 19.11
N THR A 468 7.82 37.36 17.93
CA THR A 468 7.24 36.21 17.23
C THR A 468 8.28 35.08 17.19
N PRO A 469 7.93 33.86 16.76
CA PRO A 469 8.94 32.81 16.56
C PRO A 469 10.07 33.22 15.60
N ASP A 470 9.73 33.94 14.52
CA ASP A 470 10.71 34.40 13.52
C ASP A 470 11.47 35.66 13.94
N GLN A 471 10.87 36.56 14.72
CA GLN A 471 11.42 37.91 14.96
C GLN A 471 11.46 38.24 16.45
N GLY A 472 12.58 38.78 16.89
CA GLY A 472 12.72 39.26 18.26
C GLY A 472 11.93 40.55 18.54
N PRO A 473 11.70 40.89 19.82
CA PRO A 473 10.86 42.02 20.20
C PRO A 473 11.47 43.35 19.77
N THR A 474 10.63 44.24 19.24
CA THR A 474 11.00 45.63 18.90
C THR A 474 10.49 46.57 19.99
N TYR A 475 11.36 47.45 20.48
CA TYR A 475 11.09 48.39 21.56
C TYR A 475 10.96 49.83 21.04
N ALA A 476 10.67 50.78 21.93
CA ALA A 476 10.64 52.20 21.60
C ALA A 476 11.97 52.67 20.96
N GLU A 477 11.91 53.75 20.17
CA GLU A 477 13.02 54.19 19.31
C GLU A 477 13.45 53.12 18.28
N ASN A 478 12.51 52.26 17.87
CA ASN A 478 12.65 51.17 16.87
C ASN A 478 13.75 50.13 17.16
N VAL A 479 14.31 50.08 18.36
CA VAL A 479 15.42 49.15 18.66
C VAL A 479 14.87 47.72 18.82
N ARG A 480 15.33 46.80 17.95
CA ARG A 480 14.98 45.37 18.02
C ARG A 480 16.04 44.58 18.78
N ARG A 481 15.64 43.77 19.75
CA ARG A 481 16.48 42.68 20.26
C ARG A 481 16.19 41.46 19.40
N THR A 482 17.12 41.01 18.56
CA THR A 482 16.84 39.94 17.59
C THR A 482 16.68 38.58 18.26
N SER A 483 15.94 37.65 17.65
CA SER A 483 16.00 36.23 18.04
C SER A 483 17.19 35.54 17.37
N TRP A 484 17.68 34.42 17.92
CA TRP A 484 18.70 33.63 17.22
C TRP A 484 18.19 33.12 15.87
N GLN A 485 16.91 32.76 15.80
CA GLN A 485 16.24 32.29 14.60
C GLN A 485 16.10 33.40 13.51
N GLU A 486 15.88 34.65 13.93
CA GLU A 486 15.91 35.83 13.05
C GLU A 486 17.31 36.05 12.44
N LEU A 487 18.37 35.80 13.23
CA LEU A 487 19.75 35.92 12.78
C LEU A 487 20.15 34.82 11.80
N PHE A 488 19.82 33.54 12.08
CA PHE A 488 20.23 32.41 11.23
C PHE A 488 19.40 32.22 9.96
N SER A 489 18.20 32.82 9.90
CA SER A 489 17.44 32.98 8.66
C SER A 489 18.01 34.08 7.75
N ASN A 490 18.52 35.17 8.32
CA ASN A 490 19.07 36.30 7.57
C ASN A 490 20.57 36.18 7.25
N TRP A 491 21.34 35.42 8.04
CA TRP A 491 22.80 35.28 7.92
C TRP A 491 23.25 33.85 8.17
N ARG A 492 24.30 33.40 7.46
CA ARG A 492 24.96 32.11 7.76
C ARG A 492 25.49 32.13 9.19
N TYR A 493 25.45 31.00 9.91
CA TYR A 493 25.98 30.91 11.28
C TYR A 493 27.41 31.47 11.42
N GLY A 494 28.28 31.19 10.45
CA GLY A 494 29.63 31.75 10.40
C GLY A 494 29.70 33.25 10.09
N ASP A 495 28.74 33.81 9.36
CA ASP A 495 28.62 35.26 9.15
C ASP A 495 28.20 35.98 10.44
N VAL A 496 27.29 35.40 11.24
CA VAL A 496 26.91 35.94 12.56
C VAL A 496 28.15 36.08 13.46
N ASN A 497 29.01 35.05 13.50
CA ASN A 497 30.27 35.11 14.23
C ASN A 497 31.25 36.13 13.65
N TYR A 498 31.49 36.07 12.34
CA TYR A 498 32.52 36.88 11.69
C TYR A 498 32.17 38.37 11.60
N ARG A 499 30.91 38.71 11.35
CA ARG A 499 30.47 40.11 11.09
C ARG A 499 30.05 40.84 12.35
N LEU A 500 29.35 40.15 13.26
CA LEU A 500 28.76 40.79 14.44
C LEU A 500 29.68 40.63 15.65
N LEU A 501 30.01 39.38 15.98
CA LEU A 501 30.59 39.01 17.27
C LEU A 501 32.14 39.05 17.29
N ARG A 502 32.79 39.01 16.12
CA ARG A 502 34.26 38.97 15.99
C ARG A 502 34.95 40.14 16.67
N GLN A 503 34.57 41.38 16.37
CA GLN A 503 35.28 42.56 16.87
C GLN A 503 35.14 42.71 18.39
N ALA A 504 33.95 42.40 18.93
CA ALA A 504 33.71 42.36 20.37
C ALA A 504 34.52 41.25 21.09
N ARG A 505 34.86 40.16 20.38
CA ARG A 505 35.75 39.09 20.85
C ARG A 505 37.22 39.51 20.77
N GLU A 506 37.66 40.10 19.65
CA GLU A 506 39.02 40.63 19.46
C GLU A 506 39.35 41.76 20.46
N ASP A 507 38.36 42.57 20.84
CA ASP A 507 38.49 43.60 21.87
C ASP A 507 38.48 43.06 23.31
N ASP A 508 38.34 41.75 23.55
CA ASP A 508 38.16 41.14 24.88
C ASP A 508 36.99 41.76 25.66
N LYS A 509 35.82 41.84 25.00
CA LYS A 509 34.55 42.35 25.57
C LYS A 509 33.48 41.27 25.68
N ILE A 510 33.67 40.17 24.96
CA ILE A 510 32.93 38.93 25.12
C ILE A 510 33.95 37.88 25.56
N ARG A 511 33.76 37.28 26.75
CA ARG A 511 34.65 36.22 27.25
C ARG A 511 34.53 34.99 26.35
N ASP A 512 35.64 34.59 25.72
CA ASP A 512 35.72 33.29 25.06
C ASP A 512 35.53 32.15 26.08
N TRP A 513 35.09 31.00 25.56
CA TRP A 513 34.78 29.73 26.25
C TRP A 513 35.43 29.54 27.63
N SER A 514 34.59 29.36 28.65
CA SER A 514 35.00 28.87 29.97
C SER A 514 34.61 27.40 30.13
N SER A 515 35.53 26.61 30.70
CA SER A 515 35.30 25.20 31.05
C SER A 515 34.60 25.00 32.41
N ASN A 516 34.19 26.08 33.07
CA ASN A 516 33.51 26.06 34.37
C ASN A 516 31.97 26.08 34.17
N PRO A 517 31.23 25.00 34.46
CA PRO A 517 29.78 24.95 34.30
C PRO A 517 29.01 25.82 35.32
N ALA A 518 29.69 26.42 36.31
CA ALA A 518 29.11 27.36 37.26
C ALA A 518 29.24 28.85 36.82
N GLU A 519 29.94 29.14 35.72
CA GLU A 519 29.94 30.47 35.10
C GLU A 519 29.16 30.41 33.77
N PRO A 520 28.18 31.31 33.54
CA PRO A 520 27.45 31.41 32.28
C PRO A 520 28.40 31.86 31.18
N SER A 521 29.04 30.87 30.60
CA SER A 521 30.06 31.02 29.58
C SER A 521 29.37 31.39 28.28
N TYR A 522 29.80 32.47 27.63
CA TYR A 522 29.31 32.82 26.30
C TYR A 522 29.60 31.65 25.36
N TYR A 523 28.55 30.92 24.99
CA TYR A 523 28.62 29.93 23.93
C TYR A 523 28.60 30.69 22.60
N GLY A 524 29.75 30.73 21.94
CA GLY A 524 29.85 31.26 20.58
C GLY A 524 28.91 30.48 19.64
N PRO A 525 28.18 31.15 18.74
CA PRO A 525 27.36 30.49 17.72
C PRO A 525 28.12 29.52 16.80
N ASP A 526 29.45 29.48 16.88
CA ASP A 526 30.32 28.45 16.28
C ASP A 526 29.86 27.02 16.64
N TYR A 527 29.18 26.82 17.78
CA TYR A 527 28.64 25.53 18.23
C TYR A 527 27.14 25.33 17.96
N ALA A 528 26.45 26.29 17.32
CA ALA A 528 24.99 26.28 17.19
C ALA A 528 24.44 25.07 16.42
N VAL A 529 25.23 24.47 15.53
CA VAL A 529 24.86 23.30 14.70
C VAL A 529 25.69 22.05 15.05
N ASN A 530 26.38 22.05 16.18
CA ASN A 530 27.42 21.05 16.51
C ASN A 530 26.89 19.83 17.31
N ASP A 531 25.63 19.43 17.12
CA ASP A 531 25.08 18.14 17.55
C ASP A 531 24.24 17.62 16.38
N SER A 532 24.33 16.32 16.11
CA SER A 532 23.41 15.66 15.19
C SER A 532 22.07 15.42 15.89
N VAL A 533 20.98 15.57 15.15
CA VAL A 533 19.63 15.17 15.60
C VAL A 533 19.40 13.67 15.38
N VAL A 534 19.96 13.13 14.30
CA VAL A 534 19.91 11.71 13.94
C VAL A 534 21.27 11.34 13.34
N VAL A 535 22.02 10.49 14.06
CA VAL A 535 23.29 9.97 13.55
C VAL A 535 23.00 8.91 12.50
N ARG A 536 23.89 8.77 11.51
CA ARG A 536 23.71 7.88 10.36
C ARG A 536 23.34 6.43 10.73
N ASP A 537 23.94 5.89 11.78
CA ASP A 537 23.70 4.49 12.17
C ASP A 537 22.30 4.34 12.81
N ASP A 538 21.81 5.34 13.55
CA ASP A 538 20.43 5.38 14.06
C ASP A 538 19.40 5.51 12.93
N ALA A 539 19.73 6.26 11.86
CA ALA A 539 18.88 6.43 10.69
C ALA A 539 18.69 5.12 9.90
N ASP A 540 19.72 4.28 9.80
CA ASP A 540 19.56 2.95 9.20
C ASP A 540 18.68 2.05 10.08
N GLU A 541 18.84 2.06 11.41
CA GLU A 541 18.00 1.27 12.32
C GLU A 541 16.52 1.71 12.26
N ARG A 542 16.27 3.03 12.24
CA ARG A 542 14.94 3.63 12.03
C ARG A 542 14.32 3.22 10.70
N LEU A 543 15.09 3.20 9.62
CA LEU A 543 14.63 2.76 8.30
C LEU A 543 14.19 1.29 8.33
N GLN A 544 14.96 0.40 8.94
CA GLN A 544 14.58 -1.02 9.01
C GLN A 544 13.33 -1.26 9.88
N GLU A 545 13.17 -0.55 10.99
CA GLU A 545 11.94 -0.61 11.82
C GLU A 545 10.70 -0.16 11.02
N ILE A 546 10.77 0.98 10.31
CA ILE A 546 9.59 1.49 9.57
C ILE A 546 9.25 0.64 8.34
N CYS A 547 10.25 0.09 7.64
CA CYS A 547 10.00 -0.87 6.55
C CYS A 547 9.43 -2.19 7.10
N ALA A 548 9.83 -2.63 8.30
CA ALA A 548 9.23 -3.79 8.96
C ALA A 548 7.77 -3.53 9.38
N ALA A 549 7.47 -2.37 9.96
CA ALA A 549 6.11 -1.96 10.31
C ALA A 549 5.20 -1.87 9.08
N ALA A 550 5.65 -1.23 7.99
CA ALA A 550 4.88 -1.13 6.75
C ALA A 550 4.56 -2.50 6.13
N ARG A 551 5.52 -3.43 6.11
CA ARG A 551 5.28 -4.80 5.63
C ARG A 551 4.35 -5.61 6.55
N ALA A 552 4.33 -5.32 7.85
CA ALA A 552 3.40 -5.98 8.79
C ALA A 552 1.93 -5.58 8.51
N GLU A 553 1.71 -4.35 8.05
CA GLU A 553 0.40 -3.85 7.58
C GLU A 553 0.08 -4.20 6.11
N GLY A 554 0.83 -5.15 5.53
CA GLY A 554 0.58 -5.66 4.17
C GLY A 554 1.08 -4.77 3.02
N ILE A 555 1.80 -3.67 3.31
CA ILE A 555 2.27 -2.74 2.27
C ILE A 555 3.41 -3.38 1.45
N ILE A 556 3.29 -3.33 0.13
CA ILE A 556 4.34 -3.80 -0.79
C ILE A 556 5.36 -2.69 -1.00
N ILE A 557 6.63 -2.94 -0.67
CA ILE A 557 7.73 -1.98 -0.76
C ILE A 557 8.65 -2.35 -1.92
N TYR A 558 8.59 -1.56 -2.99
CA TYR A 558 9.56 -1.52 -4.07
C TYR A 558 10.67 -0.52 -3.74
N THR A 559 11.91 -0.88 -4.06
CA THR A 559 13.10 -0.07 -3.78
C THR A 559 14.01 0.05 -4.99
N VAL A 560 14.48 1.26 -5.28
CA VAL A 560 15.29 1.60 -6.46
C VAL A 560 16.59 2.27 -5.99
N ALA A 561 17.67 1.49 -5.97
CA ALA A 561 19.03 1.94 -5.70
C ALA A 561 19.64 2.50 -6.99
N PHE A 562 19.63 3.83 -7.15
CA PHE A 562 20.08 4.49 -8.36
C PHE A 562 21.52 5.00 -8.24
N GLU A 563 22.49 4.25 -8.77
CA GLU A 563 23.92 4.53 -8.60
C GLU A 563 24.35 4.69 -7.12
N ALA A 564 23.62 4.06 -6.20
CA ALA A 564 23.79 4.18 -4.76
C ALA A 564 25.07 3.49 -4.25
N PRO A 565 25.67 3.97 -3.14
CA PRO A 565 26.79 3.29 -2.49
C PRO A 565 26.34 1.96 -1.87
N SER A 566 27.29 1.03 -1.67
CA SER A 566 27.01 -0.32 -1.17
C SER A 566 26.27 -0.39 0.18
N ARG A 567 26.42 0.64 1.04
CA ARG A 567 25.61 0.77 2.27
C ARG A 567 24.14 1.01 1.93
N GLY A 568 23.84 2.01 1.12
CA GLY A 568 22.46 2.33 0.70
C GLY A 568 21.80 1.21 -0.09
N GLN A 569 22.55 0.54 -0.97
CA GLN A 569 22.10 -0.67 -1.67
C GLN A 569 21.63 -1.75 -0.69
N ARG A 570 22.40 -2.03 0.37
CA ARG A 570 22.01 -2.99 1.43
C ARG A 570 20.77 -2.53 2.17
N GLU A 571 20.72 -1.28 2.64
CA GLU A 571 19.58 -0.79 3.41
C GLU A 571 18.27 -0.86 2.62
N LEU A 572 18.30 -0.52 1.33
CA LEU A 572 17.17 -0.68 0.42
C LEU A 572 16.81 -2.15 0.20
N GLN A 573 17.80 -3.03 0.00
CA GLN A 573 17.56 -4.46 -0.20
C GLN A 573 16.90 -5.12 1.02
N GLU A 574 17.22 -4.66 2.23
CA GLU A 574 16.62 -5.10 3.49
C GLU A 574 15.24 -4.46 3.74
N CYS A 575 14.98 -3.25 3.22
CA CYS A 575 13.68 -2.57 3.28
C CYS A 575 12.64 -3.14 2.28
N ALA A 576 13.08 -3.65 1.12
CA ALA A 576 12.18 -4.22 0.10
C ALA A 576 11.31 -5.37 0.62
N THR A 577 10.12 -5.58 0.05
CA THR A 577 9.23 -6.71 0.45
C THR A 577 9.77 -8.07 0.03
N SER A 578 10.50 -8.15 -1.09
CA SER A 578 11.28 -9.34 -1.46
C SER A 578 12.41 -8.98 -2.42
N THR A 579 13.26 -9.95 -2.76
CA THR A 579 14.34 -9.77 -3.75
C THR A 579 13.87 -9.31 -5.13
N ASN A 580 12.61 -9.56 -5.48
CA ASN A 580 12.03 -9.13 -6.77
C ASN A 580 11.55 -7.67 -6.74
N HIS A 581 11.44 -7.08 -5.54
CA HIS A 581 11.04 -5.68 -5.32
C HIS A 581 12.25 -4.74 -5.16
N TYR A 582 13.48 -5.22 -5.39
CA TYR A 582 14.72 -4.44 -5.30
C TYR A 582 15.39 -4.29 -6.68
N PHE A 583 15.74 -3.06 -7.03
CA PHE A 583 16.35 -2.71 -8.32
C PHE A 583 17.67 -1.93 -8.09
N ASP A 584 18.81 -2.45 -8.56
CA ASP A 584 20.08 -1.70 -8.68
C ASP A 584 20.23 -1.19 -10.12
N VAL A 585 20.11 0.13 -10.32
CA VAL A 585 20.04 0.78 -11.64
C VAL A 585 21.01 1.93 -11.78
N LYS A 586 21.44 2.23 -13.01
CA LYS A 586 22.48 3.22 -13.31
C LYS A 586 22.14 3.99 -14.58
N GLY A 587 22.58 5.24 -14.70
CA GLY A 587 22.33 6.02 -15.92
C GLY A 587 20.85 6.13 -16.29
N THR A 588 20.46 5.60 -17.45
CA THR A 588 19.09 5.65 -18.00
C THR A 588 18.20 4.50 -17.56
N ASP A 589 18.77 3.42 -17.01
CA ASP A 589 18.10 2.17 -16.67
C ASP A 589 17.06 2.35 -15.53
N ILE A 590 17.06 3.53 -14.89
CA ILE A 590 16.03 3.97 -13.95
C ILE A 590 14.62 3.99 -14.58
N SER A 591 14.48 4.36 -15.86
CA SER A 591 13.19 4.26 -16.58
C SER A 591 12.69 2.82 -16.63
N ASP A 592 13.57 1.85 -16.95
CA ASP A 592 13.18 0.44 -17.06
C ASP A 592 12.70 -0.12 -15.72
N ALA A 593 13.34 0.25 -14.60
CA ALA A 593 12.87 -0.12 -13.26
C ALA A 593 11.50 0.50 -12.94
N PHE A 594 11.31 1.80 -13.17
CA PHE A 594 10.03 2.46 -12.94
C PHE A 594 8.90 1.87 -13.80
N SER A 595 9.13 1.62 -15.08
CA SER A 595 8.15 1.00 -15.98
C SER A 595 7.88 -0.47 -15.65
N SER A 596 8.87 -1.20 -15.11
CA SER A 596 8.65 -2.55 -14.54
C SER A 596 7.76 -2.51 -13.30
N ILE A 597 8.02 -1.61 -12.35
CA ILE A 597 7.21 -1.46 -11.12
C ILE A 597 5.79 -1.03 -11.46
N ALA A 598 5.61 -0.06 -12.36
CA ALA A 598 4.29 0.35 -12.82
C ALA A 598 3.52 -0.81 -13.47
N SER A 599 4.19 -1.64 -14.27
CA SER A 599 3.57 -2.81 -14.90
C SER A 599 3.15 -3.87 -13.88
N ASP A 600 3.92 -4.07 -12.81
CA ASP A 600 3.61 -5.00 -11.72
C ASP A 600 2.40 -4.51 -10.90
N ILE A 601 2.38 -3.22 -10.53
CA ILE A 601 1.20 -2.58 -9.87
C ILE A 601 -0.05 -2.71 -10.75
N ARG A 602 0.07 -2.49 -12.07
CA ARG A 602 -1.04 -2.70 -13.02
C ARG A 602 -1.52 -4.15 -13.03
N ALA A 603 -0.61 -5.13 -12.98
CA ALA A 603 -0.96 -6.55 -12.97
C ALA A 603 -1.63 -6.97 -11.66
N LEU A 604 -1.17 -6.46 -10.51
CA LEU A 604 -1.77 -6.73 -9.20
C LEU A 604 -3.23 -6.24 -9.12
N LYS A 605 -3.55 -5.08 -9.72
CA LYS A 605 -4.93 -4.56 -9.85
C LYS A 605 -5.87 -5.45 -10.72
N LEU A 606 -5.33 -6.38 -11.49
CA LEU A 606 -6.09 -7.32 -12.35
C LEU A 606 -6.15 -8.75 -11.79
N ILE A 607 -5.55 -8.99 -10.62
CA ILE A 607 -5.45 -10.32 -10.00
C ILE A 607 -6.16 -10.35 -8.62
N HIS A 608 -6.41 -9.18 -8.03
CA HIS A 608 -7.29 -8.97 -6.87
C HIS A 608 -8.57 -8.29 -7.34
#